data_AF-A0A7C3TQJ3-F1
#
_entry.id   AF-A0A7C3TQJ3-F1
#
_cell.length_a   1.000
_cell.length_b   1.000
_cell.length_c   1.000
_cell.angle_alpha   90.00
_cell.angle_beta   90.00
_cell.angle_gamma   90.00
#
_symmetry.space_group_name_H-M   'P 1'
#
loop_
_entity.id
_entity.type
_entity.pdbx_description
1 polymer ?
#
loop_
_entity_poly.entity_id
_entity_poly.type
_entity_poly.pdbx_seq_one_letter_code
_entity_poly.pdbx_strand_id
1 'polypeptide(L)'
;MNIVLIGAGSMIFSVNLIRDILLSPFLEGITVTLMDIDSERLKNCFILCSKLSKELGRDINIKKTDNRREALRGADFVICTALAAGHEILQKGWAIAKKNGYRFGGSLHIMHDEAFWINFFQFQMMEEIAKDILDICPEAWLLMVSNPVMAGTTLITRRYPSLKIAGLCHGFSGVYSLGKLLGLNKEDISFETPGVNHFIWLTKFEYKGKDAFPILDNWITEKSEQYFKRCGFSEETGPKAFDLYKRFKVFPIGDTCTPGGGSWGYWYHTDKKTEKYWKEDPSLWYKRYFIYYKQQMKRIKTIAEDPSCKVLNIFSKERSDEPMIPLIEGLGCNQRRKVIVNIPNKAHTIPHVPEDFAVEVPVIATSKGLEVLSTTPVPLIVQYYM
;
A
#
# COMPACT_ATOMS: atom_id res chain seq x y z
N MET A 1 13.87 17.16 12.23
CA MET A 1 13.66 15.87 11.55
C MET A 1 13.54 16.12 10.04
N ASN A 2 14.18 15.28 9.24
CA ASN A 2 14.23 15.36 7.78
C ASN A 2 13.60 14.10 7.17
N ILE A 3 12.55 14.28 6.38
CA ILE A 3 11.88 13.20 5.65
C ILE A 3 12.20 13.35 4.17
N VAL A 4 12.66 12.28 3.53
CA VAL A 4 12.92 12.23 2.09
C VAL A 4 11.84 11.39 1.42
N LEU A 5 11.27 11.89 0.35
CA LEU A 5 10.33 11.15 -0.51
C LEU A 5 10.99 10.87 -1.86
N ILE A 6 11.40 9.63 -2.09
CA ILE A 6 11.94 9.15 -3.37
C ILE A 6 10.78 8.64 -4.23
N GLY A 7 10.64 9.19 -5.45
CA GLY A 7 9.47 8.96 -6.30
C GLY A 7 8.37 10.02 -6.09
N ALA A 8 8.75 11.22 -5.65
CA ALA A 8 7.82 12.30 -5.32
C ALA A 8 6.95 12.76 -6.51
N GLY A 9 7.32 12.42 -7.75
CA GLY A 9 6.49 12.61 -8.93
C GLY A 9 5.19 11.78 -8.93
N SER A 10 5.02 10.85 -7.99
CA SER A 10 3.73 10.22 -7.67
C SER A 10 2.80 11.21 -6.97
N MET A 11 2.35 12.23 -7.71
CA MET A 11 1.77 13.46 -7.14
C MET A 11 0.57 13.24 -6.20
N ILE A 12 -0.33 12.29 -6.47
CA ILE A 12 -1.46 11.99 -5.57
C ILE A 12 -0.94 11.52 -4.22
N PHE A 13 -0.02 10.56 -4.24
CA PHE A 13 0.58 9.98 -3.05
C PHE A 13 1.36 11.05 -2.27
N SER A 14 2.22 11.81 -2.96
CA SER A 14 3.03 12.86 -2.35
C SER A 14 2.17 13.94 -1.69
N VAL A 15 1.08 14.38 -2.35
CA VAL A 15 0.19 15.41 -1.78
C VAL A 15 -0.59 14.86 -0.57
N ASN A 16 -1.05 13.61 -0.61
CA ASN A 16 -1.69 12.96 0.54
C ASN A 16 -0.72 12.84 1.73
N LEU A 17 0.53 12.43 1.47
CA LEU A 17 1.56 12.33 2.50
C LEU A 17 1.87 13.70 3.12
N ILE A 18 2.08 14.73 2.29
CA ILE A 18 2.33 16.09 2.78
C ILE A 18 1.13 16.62 3.57
N ARG A 19 -0.10 16.35 3.13
CA ARG A 19 -1.30 16.70 3.91
C ARG A 19 -1.23 16.08 5.30
N ASP A 20 -0.92 14.80 5.41
CA ASP A 20 -0.95 14.09 6.69
C ASP A 20 0.18 14.55 7.62
N ILE A 21 1.35 14.89 7.06
CA ILE A 21 2.42 15.60 7.77
C ILE A 21 1.90 16.92 8.31
N LEU A 22 1.31 17.74 7.44
CA LEU A 22 0.78 19.05 7.82
C LEU A 22 -0.29 18.91 8.90
N LEU A 23 -1.17 17.92 8.85
CA LEU A 23 -2.22 17.70 9.85
C LEU A 23 -1.70 17.04 11.15
N SER A 24 -0.43 16.65 11.22
CA SER A 24 0.18 16.12 12.44
C SER A 24 0.67 17.22 13.38
N PRO A 25 0.22 17.24 14.66
CA PRO A 25 0.78 18.15 15.65
C PRO A 25 2.18 17.72 16.12
N PHE A 26 2.65 16.54 15.75
CA PHE A 26 3.96 16.02 16.17
C PHE A 26 5.06 16.26 15.13
N LEU A 27 4.68 16.72 13.93
CA LEU A 27 5.57 16.89 12.77
C LEU A 27 5.71 18.36 12.37
N GLU A 28 5.57 19.28 13.32
CA GLU A 28 5.75 20.71 13.07
C GLU A 28 7.22 21.06 12.83
N GLY A 29 7.48 21.99 11.90
CA GLY A 29 8.83 22.50 11.61
C GLY A 29 9.80 21.50 10.97
N ILE A 30 9.31 20.35 10.48
CA ILE A 30 10.17 19.37 9.80
C ILE A 30 10.59 19.85 8.40
N THR A 31 11.66 19.26 7.87
CA THR A 31 12.03 19.41 6.46
C THR A 31 11.56 18.18 5.68
N VAL A 32 10.92 18.41 4.54
CA VAL A 32 10.57 17.36 3.58
C VAL A 32 11.30 17.59 2.27
N THR A 33 12.11 16.63 1.84
CA THR A 33 12.82 16.69 0.55
C THR A 33 12.13 15.78 -0.46
N LEU A 34 11.55 16.38 -1.49
CA LEU A 34 10.95 15.69 -2.62
C LEU A 34 12.03 15.32 -3.63
N MET A 35 12.13 14.04 -4.00
CA MET A 35 13.08 13.56 -4.99
C MET A 35 12.39 12.75 -6.08
N ASP A 36 12.64 13.11 -7.33
CA ASP A 36 12.22 12.35 -8.50
C ASP A 36 13.16 12.66 -9.68
N ILE A 37 13.34 11.68 -10.58
CA ILE A 37 14.17 11.85 -11.78
C ILE A 37 13.41 12.60 -12.89
N ASP A 38 12.08 12.64 -12.83
CA ASP A 38 11.25 13.41 -13.75
C ASP A 38 11.09 14.85 -13.23
N SER A 39 11.83 15.77 -13.84
CA SER A 39 11.89 17.17 -13.42
C SER A 39 10.56 17.91 -13.54
N GLU A 40 9.70 17.55 -14.51
CA GLU A 40 8.39 18.16 -14.69
C GLU A 40 7.44 17.70 -13.59
N ARG A 41 7.36 16.38 -13.33
CA ARG A 41 6.54 15.82 -12.26
C ARG A 41 7.01 16.32 -10.88
N LEU A 42 8.31 16.40 -10.66
CA LEU A 42 8.89 16.93 -9.43
C LEU A 42 8.53 18.41 -9.22
N LYS A 43 8.64 19.23 -10.27
CA LYS A 43 8.25 20.65 -10.22
C LYS A 43 6.77 20.81 -9.85
N ASN A 44 5.89 20.06 -10.51
CA ASN A 44 4.44 20.14 -10.26
C ASN A 44 4.08 19.65 -8.85
N CYS A 45 4.70 18.56 -8.40
CA CYS A 45 4.54 18.07 -7.03
C CYS A 45 4.95 19.13 -6.00
N PHE A 46 6.14 19.74 -6.16
CA PHE A 46 6.63 20.78 -5.27
C PHE A 46 5.68 21.99 -5.19
N ILE A 47 5.14 22.43 -6.33
CA ILE A 47 4.17 23.54 -6.39
C ILE A 47 2.92 23.17 -5.58
N LEU A 48 2.36 21.98 -5.78
CA LEU A 48 1.14 21.54 -5.10
C LEU A 48 1.33 21.39 -3.59
N CYS A 49 2.44 20.78 -3.18
CA CYS A 49 2.76 20.61 -1.76
C CYS A 49 2.97 21.96 -1.07
N SER A 50 3.64 22.90 -1.75
CA SER A 50 3.84 24.27 -1.25
C SER A 50 2.53 25.05 -1.17
N LYS A 51 1.64 24.92 -2.16
CA LYS A 51 0.29 25.51 -2.13
C LYS A 51 -0.52 24.95 -0.96
N LEU A 52 -0.51 23.64 -0.78
CA LEU A 52 -1.23 22.97 0.31
C LEU A 52 -0.75 23.43 1.69
N SER A 53 0.57 23.56 1.90
CA SER A 53 1.16 24.09 3.13
C SER A 53 0.61 25.49 3.46
N LYS A 54 0.56 26.37 2.46
CA LYS A 54 0.00 27.73 2.60
C LYS A 54 -1.51 27.72 2.88
N GLU A 55 -2.27 26.88 2.17
CA GLU A 55 -3.72 26.76 2.34
C GLU A 55 -4.13 26.26 3.74
N LEU A 56 -3.32 25.38 4.34
CA LEU A 56 -3.54 24.87 5.70
C LEU A 56 -2.92 25.76 6.79
N GLY A 57 -2.18 26.81 6.41
CA GLY A 57 -1.56 27.75 7.35
C GLY A 57 -0.49 27.11 8.24
N ARG A 58 0.16 26.03 7.77
CA ARG A 58 1.19 25.31 8.52
C ARG A 58 2.48 25.32 7.70
N ASP A 59 3.58 25.67 8.35
CA ASP A 59 4.86 25.86 7.69
C ASP A 59 5.78 24.66 7.93
N ILE A 60 6.04 23.91 6.86
CA ILE A 60 7.09 22.89 6.81
C ILE A 60 8.08 23.31 5.73
N ASN A 61 9.35 22.98 5.93
CA ASN A 61 10.39 23.31 4.96
C ASN A 61 10.38 22.29 3.83
N ILE A 62 9.76 22.61 2.69
CA ILE A 62 9.72 21.73 1.52
C ILE A 62 10.91 22.06 0.61
N LYS A 63 11.71 21.03 0.30
CA LYS A 63 12.81 21.08 -0.67
C LYS A 63 12.51 20.14 -1.83
N LYS A 64 13.20 20.32 -2.95
CA LYS A 64 13.21 19.36 -4.06
C LYS A 64 14.60 19.21 -4.64
N THR A 65 14.93 18.02 -5.14
CA THR A 65 16.15 17.75 -5.92
C THR A 65 15.90 16.56 -6.84
N ASP A 66 16.56 16.52 -8.00
CA ASP A 66 16.59 15.34 -8.88
C ASP A 66 17.79 14.42 -8.55
N ASN A 67 18.64 14.81 -7.60
CA ASN A 67 19.79 14.04 -7.15
C ASN A 67 19.46 13.24 -5.89
N ARG A 68 19.41 11.90 -6.02
CA ARG A 68 19.09 10.98 -4.92
C ARG A 68 20.05 11.11 -3.74
N ARG A 69 21.35 11.19 -4.00
CA ARG A 69 22.38 11.25 -2.95
C ARG A 69 22.36 12.59 -2.22
N GLU A 70 22.05 13.69 -2.91
CA GLU A 70 21.79 14.98 -2.26
C GLU A 70 20.57 14.91 -1.34
N ALA A 71 19.47 14.32 -1.82
CA ALA A 71 18.23 14.20 -1.06
C ALA A 71 18.43 13.47 0.27
N LEU A 72 19.25 12.42 0.28
CA LEU A 72 19.50 11.55 1.43
C LEU A 72 20.34 12.20 2.55
N ARG A 73 21.02 13.32 2.30
CA ARG A 73 21.90 13.95 3.28
C ARG A 73 21.13 14.40 4.52
N GLY A 74 21.46 13.79 5.66
CA GLY A 74 20.82 14.08 6.94
C GLY A 74 19.37 13.60 7.05
N ALA A 75 18.94 12.65 6.22
CA ALA A 75 17.60 12.06 6.33
C ALA A 75 17.45 11.27 7.63
N ASP A 76 16.29 11.39 8.28
CA ASP A 76 15.87 10.53 9.39
C ASP A 76 14.91 9.42 8.90
N PHE A 77 14.12 9.75 7.87
CA PHE A 77 13.19 8.83 7.21
C PHE A 77 13.29 8.97 5.70
N VAL A 78 13.30 7.85 4.99
CA VAL A 78 13.31 7.78 3.53
C VAL A 78 12.11 6.96 3.09
N ILE A 79 11.12 7.61 2.48
CA ILE A 79 9.93 6.96 1.94
C ILE A 79 10.19 6.70 0.45
N CYS A 80 10.15 5.44 0.04
CA CYS A 80 10.32 5.04 -1.35
C CYS A 80 8.98 4.66 -1.97
N THR A 81 8.54 5.44 -2.96
CA THR A 81 7.31 5.23 -3.75
C THR A 81 7.59 5.20 -5.26
N ALA A 82 8.86 5.18 -5.64
CA ALA A 82 9.31 5.15 -7.02
C ALA A 82 8.94 3.82 -7.72
N LEU A 83 8.62 3.93 -9.01
CA LEU A 83 8.37 2.80 -9.90
C LEU A 83 9.36 2.90 -11.07
N ALA A 84 10.41 2.08 -11.06
CA ALA A 84 11.56 2.21 -11.96
C ALA A 84 11.19 2.10 -13.45
N ALA A 85 10.28 1.18 -13.82
CA ALA A 85 9.91 0.92 -15.21
C ALA A 85 8.66 1.69 -15.68
N GLY A 86 7.89 2.29 -14.76
CA GLY A 86 6.62 2.95 -15.05
C GLY A 86 5.51 2.03 -15.59
N HIS A 87 4.29 2.57 -15.68
CA HIS A 87 3.11 1.82 -16.13
C HIS A 87 3.09 1.50 -17.64
N GLU A 88 3.87 2.22 -18.45
CA GLU A 88 3.91 1.98 -19.90
C GLU A 88 4.63 0.67 -20.24
N ILE A 89 5.78 0.42 -19.62
CA ILE A 89 6.55 -0.83 -19.80
C ILE A 89 5.74 -2.02 -19.27
N LEU A 90 5.06 -1.86 -18.14
CA LEU A 90 4.13 -2.87 -17.60
C LEU A 90 3.07 -3.27 -18.65
N GLN A 91 2.38 -2.29 -19.25
CA GLN A 91 1.35 -2.53 -20.27
C GLN A 91 1.91 -3.16 -21.55
N LYS A 92 3.10 -2.72 -22.01
CA LYS A 92 3.77 -3.32 -23.18
C LYS A 92 4.11 -4.79 -22.94
N GLY A 93 4.64 -5.12 -21.76
CA GLY A 93 4.92 -6.50 -21.37
C GLY A 93 3.66 -7.38 -21.35
N TRP A 94 2.54 -6.87 -20.82
CA TRP A 94 1.25 -7.58 -20.91
C TRP A 94 0.78 -7.81 -22.34
N ALA A 95 0.93 -6.83 -23.24
CA ALA A 95 0.55 -6.99 -24.64
C ALA A 95 1.39 -8.08 -25.33
N ILE A 96 2.71 -8.10 -25.08
CA ILE A 96 3.62 -9.13 -25.60
C ILE A 96 3.24 -10.51 -25.05
N ALA A 97 3.03 -10.62 -23.74
CA ALA A 97 2.68 -11.89 -23.10
C ALA A 97 1.37 -12.46 -23.67
N LYS A 98 0.34 -11.62 -23.80
CA LYS A 98 -0.96 -12.00 -24.40
C LYS A 98 -0.83 -12.46 -25.85
N LYS A 99 0.02 -11.81 -26.66
CA LYS A 99 0.31 -12.23 -28.04
C LYS A 99 0.95 -13.63 -28.10
N ASN A 100 1.68 -14.03 -27.05
CA ASN A 100 2.34 -15.33 -26.93
C ASN A 100 1.53 -16.37 -26.13
N GLY A 101 0.23 -16.15 -25.91
CA GLY A 101 -0.64 -17.12 -25.23
C GLY A 101 -0.70 -17.01 -23.71
N TYR A 102 0.04 -16.10 -23.08
CA TYR A 102 -0.03 -15.86 -21.64
C TYR A 102 -1.16 -14.88 -21.31
N ARG A 103 -2.35 -15.41 -21.02
CA ARG A 103 -3.59 -14.63 -20.80
C ARG A 103 -3.44 -13.49 -19.77
N PHE A 104 -2.73 -13.74 -18.68
CA PHE A 104 -2.64 -12.82 -17.53
C PHE A 104 -1.32 -12.04 -17.44
N GLY A 105 -0.46 -12.14 -18.46
CA GLY A 105 0.90 -11.63 -18.34
C GLY A 105 1.77 -12.57 -17.52
N GLY A 106 3.04 -12.72 -17.89
CA GLY A 106 4.00 -13.55 -17.16
C GLY A 106 4.35 -13.01 -15.77
N SER A 107 3.43 -13.15 -14.81
CA SER A 107 3.60 -12.93 -13.38
C SER A 107 3.17 -14.22 -12.64
N LEU A 108 3.58 -14.39 -11.38
CA LEU A 108 3.07 -15.47 -10.51
C LEU A 108 1.56 -15.34 -10.27
N HIS A 109 1.02 -14.14 -10.43
CA HIS A 109 -0.34 -13.78 -10.06
C HIS A 109 -1.23 -13.46 -11.28
N ILE A 110 -2.54 -13.37 -11.05
CA ILE A 110 -3.53 -13.05 -12.07
C ILE A 110 -3.50 -11.54 -12.37
N MET A 111 -2.70 -11.15 -13.37
CA MET A 111 -2.44 -9.74 -13.75
C MET A 111 -2.09 -8.89 -12.52
N HIS A 112 -0.79 -8.67 -12.29
CA HIS A 112 -0.31 -7.88 -11.15
C HIS A 112 0.66 -6.80 -11.63
N ASP A 113 0.67 -5.64 -10.97
CA ASP A 113 1.70 -4.60 -11.11
C ASP A 113 3.10 -5.01 -10.61
N GLU A 114 3.29 -6.26 -10.20
CA GLU A 114 4.56 -6.89 -9.83
C GLU A 114 5.01 -7.91 -10.88
N ALA A 115 4.95 -7.55 -12.15
CA ALA A 115 5.33 -8.45 -13.23
C ALA A 115 6.85 -8.66 -13.34
N PHE A 116 7.29 -9.87 -13.68
CA PHE A 116 8.72 -10.23 -13.67
C PHE A 116 9.60 -9.33 -14.55
N TRP A 117 9.08 -8.84 -15.69
CA TRP A 117 9.85 -7.99 -16.62
C TRP A 117 10.08 -6.56 -16.13
N ILE A 118 9.34 -6.09 -15.12
CA ILE A 118 9.61 -4.80 -14.46
C ILE A 118 10.33 -4.97 -13.13
N ASN A 119 10.10 -6.09 -12.44
CA ASN A 119 10.64 -6.31 -11.09
C ASN A 119 12.17 -6.35 -11.05
N PHE A 120 12.86 -6.76 -12.12
CA PHE A 120 14.32 -6.69 -12.18
C PHE A 120 14.84 -5.27 -11.91
N PHE A 121 14.33 -4.28 -12.65
CA PHE A 121 14.72 -2.87 -12.50
C PHE A 121 14.28 -2.31 -11.15
N GLN A 122 13.13 -2.77 -10.65
CA GLN A 122 12.60 -2.36 -9.36
C GLN A 122 13.48 -2.83 -8.20
N PHE A 123 13.89 -4.10 -8.19
CA PHE A 123 14.80 -4.64 -7.18
C PHE A 123 16.18 -3.98 -7.23
N GLN A 124 16.69 -3.71 -8.44
CA GLN A 124 17.93 -2.96 -8.60
C GLN A 124 17.84 -1.57 -7.97
N MET A 125 16.77 -0.82 -8.27
CA MET A 125 16.55 0.50 -7.68
C MET A 125 16.43 0.44 -6.15
N MET A 126 15.67 -0.52 -5.60
CA MET A 126 15.54 -0.71 -4.16
C MET A 126 16.89 -0.98 -3.49
N GLU A 127 17.72 -1.84 -4.11
CA GLU A 127 19.06 -2.15 -3.62
C GLU A 127 20.01 -0.94 -3.68
N GLU A 128 19.96 -0.15 -4.76
CA GLU A 128 20.74 1.08 -4.89
C GLU A 128 20.36 2.11 -3.82
N ILE A 129 19.06 2.28 -3.55
CA ILE A 129 18.57 3.15 -2.47
C ILE A 129 19.09 2.66 -1.11
N ALA A 130 19.00 1.35 -0.84
CA ALA A 130 19.50 0.78 0.41
C ALA A 130 21.01 1.02 0.61
N LYS A 131 21.81 0.85 -0.45
CA LYS A 131 23.26 1.15 -0.42
C LYS A 131 23.53 2.62 -0.15
N ASP A 132 22.82 3.52 -0.84
CA ASP A 132 22.99 4.96 -0.63
C ASP A 132 22.59 5.39 0.79
N ILE A 133 21.55 4.78 1.39
CA ILE A 133 21.16 5.05 2.78
C ILE A 133 22.26 4.60 3.75
N LEU A 134 22.77 3.38 3.59
CA LEU A 134 23.84 2.86 4.45
C LEU A 134 25.13 3.70 4.37
N ASP A 135 25.40 4.29 3.21
CA ASP A 135 26.57 5.14 2.98
C ASP A 135 26.38 6.58 3.50
N ILE A 136 25.20 7.18 3.30
CA ILE A 136 24.97 8.62 3.51
C ILE A 136 24.27 8.92 4.84
N CYS A 137 23.29 8.10 5.22
CA CYS A 137 22.42 8.32 6.37
C CYS A 137 22.04 6.98 7.04
N PRO A 138 23.03 6.22 7.57
CA PRO A 138 22.82 4.85 8.05
C PRO A 138 21.81 4.72 9.20
N GLU A 139 21.56 5.81 9.92
CA GLU A 139 20.57 5.84 11.01
C GLU A 139 19.13 6.00 10.54
N ALA A 140 18.90 6.36 9.27
CA ALA A 140 17.60 6.62 8.71
C ALA A 140 16.77 5.33 8.56
N TRP A 141 15.45 5.47 8.71
CA TRP A 141 14.50 4.41 8.37
C TRP A 141 14.15 4.45 6.89
N LEU A 142 14.29 3.34 6.18
CA LEU A 142 13.69 3.13 4.87
C LEU A 142 12.25 2.63 5.03
N LEU A 143 11.29 3.45 4.61
CA LEU A 143 9.89 3.10 4.52
C LEU A 143 9.58 2.69 3.07
N MET A 144 9.52 1.39 2.83
CA MET A 144 9.33 0.82 1.49
C MET A 144 7.85 0.72 1.15
N VAL A 145 7.34 1.62 0.31
CA VAL A 145 5.95 1.62 -0.18
C VAL A 145 5.88 1.10 -1.61
N SER A 146 6.95 1.27 -2.36
CA SER A 146 7.10 0.74 -3.71
C SER A 146 6.93 -0.78 -3.74
N ASN A 147 6.01 -1.23 -4.60
CA ASN A 147 5.90 -2.65 -4.95
C ASN A 147 7.17 -3.13 -5.67
N PRO A 148 7.55 -4.42 -5.54
CA PRO A 148 6.90 -5.43 -4.70
C PRO A 148 7.32 -5.31 -3.22
N VAL A 149 6.39 -4.98 -2.31
CA VAL A 149 6.76 -4.68 -0.90
C VAL A 149 7.26 -5.93 -0.17
N MET A 150 6.56 -7.07 -0.28
CA MET A 150 7.00 -8.32 0.35
C MET A 150 8.36 -8.78 -0.17
N ALA A 151 8.52 -8.89 -1.49
CA ALA A 151 9.77 -9.37 -2.08
C ALA A 151 10.91 -8.36 -1.90
N GLY A 152 10.63 -7.06 -2.01
CA GLY A 152 11.58 -5.98 -1.82
C GLY A 152 12.08 -5.90 -0.39
N THR A 153 11.19 -5.88 0.60
CA THR A 153 11.57 -5.89 2.01
C THR A 153 12.33 -7.17 2.38
N THR A 154 11.90 -8.33 1.89
CA THR A 154 12.64 -9.60 2.08
C THR A 154 14.05 -9.53 1.50
N LEU A 155 14.19 -9.07 0.26
CA LEU A 155 15.48 -8.92 -0.41
C LEU A 155 16.43 -8.00 0.38
N ILE A 156 15.94 -6.82 0.76
CA ILE A 156 16.77 -5.81 1.41
C ILE A 156 17.15 -6.25 2.83
N THR A 157 16.22 -6.79 3.61
CA THR A 157 16.52 -7.25 4.98
C THR A 157 17.48 -8.43 5.01
N ARG A 158 17.42 -9.34 4.02
CA ARG A 158 18.39 -10.44 3.88
C ARG A 158 19.80 -9.98 3.52
N ARG A 159 19.91 -9.02 2.59
CA ARG A 159 21.22 -8.55 2.09
C ARG A 159 21.86 -7.48 2.97
N TYR A 160 21.04 -6.68 3.65
CA TYR A 160 21.44 -5.51 4.42
C TYR A 160 20.81 -5.53 5.81
N PRO A 161 21.16 -6.51 6.67
CA PRO A 161 20.50 -6.71 7.96
C PRO A 161 20.68 -5.55 8.95
N SER A 162 21.63 -4.65 8.72
CA SER A 162 21.83 -3.43 9.52
C SER A 162 20.94 -2.26 9.10
N LEU A 163 20.30 -2.31 7.93
CA LEU A 163 19.42 -1.25 7.47
C LEU A 163 18.10 -1.28 8.25
N LYS A 164 17.69 -0.14 8.81
CA LYS A 164 16.38 0.02 9.43
C LYS A 164 15.32 0.14 8.32
N ILE A 165 14.46 -0.85 8.17
CA ILE A 165 13.45 -0.88 7.12
C ILE A 165 12.11 -1.39 7.64
N ALA A 166 11.04 -0.78 7.16
CA ALA A 166 9.68 -1.30 7.27
C ALA A 166 9.00 -1.16 5.90
N GLY A 167 8.46 -2.26 5.37
CA GLY A 167 7.59 -2.19 4.20
C GLY A 167 6.17 -1.78 4.60
N LEU A 168 5.45 -1.10 3.72
CA LEU A 168 4.15 -0.52 4.03
C LEU A 168 3.18 -0.68 2.86
N CYS A 169 1.95 -1.09 3.15
CA CYS A 169 0.84 -1.15 2.21
C CYS A 169 -0.46 -0.79 2.92
N HIS A 170 -1.48 -0.37 2.16
CA HIS A 170 -2.78 0.03 2.66
C HIS A 170 -3.84 -1.08 2.54
N GLY A 171 -3.46 -2.30 2.13
CA GLY A 171 -4.40 -3.41 1.90
C GLY A 171 -5.33 -3.70 3.08
N PHE A 172 -4.85 -3.52 4.32
CA PHE A 172 -5.65 -3.68 5.54
C PHE A 172 -6.90 -2.78 5.60
N SER A 173 -6.91 -1.66 4.88
CA SER A 173 -8.04 -0.71 4.85
C SER A 173 -9.31 -1.31 4.25
N GLY A 174 -9.22 -2.45 3.53
CA GLY A 174 -10.37 -3.21 3.06
C GLY A 174 -11.31 -3.67 4.18
N VAL A 175 -10.83 -3.76 5.44
CA VAL A 175 -11.69 -3.99 6.62
C VAL A 175 -12.74 -2.88 6.76
N TYR A 176 -12.39 -1.63 6.46
CA TYR A 176 -13.34 -0.51 6.56
C TYR A 176 -14.37 -0.51 5.43
N SER A 177 -14.00 -0.99 4.24
CA SER A 177 -14.95 -1.24 3.16
C SER A 177 -15.95 -2.35 3.52
N LEU A 178 -15.47 -3.43 4.14
CA LEU A 178 -16.33 -4.48 4.69
C LEU A 178 -17.24 -3.91 5.79
N GLY A 179 -16.69 -3.13 6.73
CA GLY A 179 -17.46 -2.47 7.78
C GLY A 179 -18.58 -1.59 7.21
N LYS A 180 -18.28 -0.77 6.21
CA LYS A 180 -19.27 0.06 5.52
C LYS A 180 -20.38 -0.77 4.86
N LEU A 181 -20.03 -1.90 4.23
CA LEU A 181 -21.00 -2.82 3.62
C LEU A 181 -21.95 -3.41 4.67
N LEU A 182 -21.44 -3.67 5.86
CA LEU A 182 -22.17 -4.19 7.02
C LEU A 182 -22.91 -3.10 7.82
N GLY A 183 -22.73 -1.82 7.48
CA GLY A 183 -23.33 -0.69 8.20
C GLY A 183 -22.65 -0.36 9.54
N LEU A 184 -21.36 -0.67 9.66
CA LEU A 184 -20.55 -0.44 10.85
C LEU A 184 -19.77 0.88 10.73
N ASN A 185 -19.70 1.63 11.82
CA ASN A 185 -18.86 2.83 11.89
C ASN A 185 -17.39 2.43 12.01
N LYS A 186 -16.52 3.14 11.30
CA LYS A 186 -15.08 2.84 11.22
C LYS A 186 -14.39 2.92 12.58
N GLU A 187 -14.73 3.92 13.38
CA GLU A 187 -14.11 4.25 14.67
C GLU A 187 -14.40 3.19 15.75
N ASP A 188 -15.45 2.40 15.54
CA ASP A 188 -15.91 1.35 16.44
C ASP A 188 -15.37 -0.05 16.04
N ILE A 189 -14.56 -0.14 14.98
CA ILE A 189 -14.01 -1.41 14.46
C ILE A 189 -12.60 -1.65 15.02
N SER A 190 -12.38 -2.84 15.56
CA SER A 190 -11.04 -3.40 15.85
C SER A 190 -10.82 -4.71 15.11
N PHE A 191 -9.59 -4.95 14.64
CA PHE A 191 -9.29 -6.11 13.80
C PHE A 191 -7.85 -6.61 13.90
N GLU A 192 -7.64 -7.84 13.40
CA GLU A 192 -6.34 -8.43 13.09
C GLU A 192 -6.36 -8.99 11.68
N THR A 193 -5.36 -8.64 10.87
CA THR A 193 -5.19 -9.10 9.48
C THR A 193 -3.78 -9.63 9.22
N PRO A 194 -3.33 -10.69 9.91
CA PRO A 194 -2.00 -11.24 9.69
C PRO A 194 -1.87 -11.90 8.32
N GLY A 195 -0.65 -11.89 7.79
CA GLY A 195 -0.27 -12.61 6.59
C GLY A 195 1.03 -12.10 6.00
N VAL A 196 1.10 -12.05 4.68
CA VAL A 196 2.18 -11.40 3.93
C VAL A 196 1.58 -10.32 3.04
N ASN A 197 2.37 -9.39 2.51
CA ASN A 197 1.84 -8.30 1.70
C ASN A 197 0.94 -8.81 0.56
N HIS A 198 -0.21 -8.16 0.36
CA HIS A 198 -1.25 -8.57 -0.60
C HIS A 198 -1.80 -9.99 -0.38
N PHE A 199 -1.59 -10.58 0.80
CA PHE A 199 -2.14 -11.88 1.17
C PHE A 199 -2.40 -11.93 2.69
N ILE A 200 -3.32 -11.07 3.12
CA ILE A 200 -3.71 -10.86 4.52
C ILE A 200 -5.16 -11.27 4.77
N TRP A 201 -5.43 -11.78 5.97
CA TRP A 201 -6.68 -12.45 6.27
C TRP A 201 -7.23 -11.97 7.61
N LEU A 202 -8.51 -11.59 7.63
CA LEU A 202 -9.21 -11.10 8.83
C LEU A 202 -9.41 -12.24 9.83
N THR A 203 -8.50 -12.40 10.79
CA THR A 203 -8.56 -13.44 11.82
C THR A 203 -9.30 -13.00 13.07
N LYS A 204 -9.38 -11.68 13.28
CA LYS A 204 -10.16 -11.07 14.35
C LYS A 204 -10.94 -9.87 13.80
N PHE A 205 -12.24 -9.82 14.07
CA PHE A 205 -13.11 -8.73 13.65
C PHE A 205 -14.09 -8.40 14.77
N GLU A 206 -13.97 -7.20 15.33
CA GLU A 206 -14.79 -6.74 16.45
C GLU A 206 -15.45 -5.41 16.11
N TYR A 207 -16.67 -5.22 16.61
CA TYR A 207 -17.41 -3.98 16.56
C TYR A 207 -17.90 -3.62 17.96
N LYS A 208 -17.52 -2.45 18.47
CA LYS A 208 -17.81 -2.01 19.85
C LYS A 208 -17.39 -3.06 20.90
N GLY A 209 -16.23 -3.67 20.69
CA GLY A 209 -15.63 -4.67 21.58
C GLY A 209 -16.32 -6.05 21.58
N LYS A 210 -17.18 -6.33 20.59
CA LYS A 210 -17.83 -7.65 20.43
C LYS A 210 -17.48 -8.26 19.07
N ASP A 211 -17.42 -9.59 19.01
CA ASP A 211 -17.22 -10.32 17.76
C ASP A 211 -18.26 -9.91 16.70
N ALA A 212 -17.77 -9.52 15.52
CA ALA A 212 -18.56 -9.04 14.40
C ALA A 212 -18.73 -10.07 13.27
N PHE A 213 -18.09 -11.26 13.36
CA PHE A 213 -18.35 -12.35 12.41
C PHE A 213 -19.83 -12.77 12.33
N PRO A 214 -20.61 -12.84 13.43
CA PRO A 214 -22.05 -13.11 13.35
C PRO A 214 -22.83 -12.09 12.50
N ILE A 215 -22.41 -10.81 12.50
CA ILE A 215 -23.02 -9.76 11.66
C ILE A 215 -22.73 -10.04 10.19
N LEU A 216 -21.49 -10.42 9.87
CA LEU A 216 -21.08 -10.81 8.53
C LEU A 216 -21.87 -12.04 8.04
N ASP A 217 -22.01 -13.08 8.87
CA ASP A 217 -22.72 -14.31 8.51
C ASP A 217 -24.22 -14.07 8.26
N ASN A 218 -24.86 -13.23 9.08
CA ASN A 218 -26.24 -12.81 8.85
C ASN A 218 -26.37 -12.01 7.55
N TRP A 219 -25.45 -11.07 7.29
CA TRP A 219 -25.44 -10.31 6.04
C TRP A 219 -25.28 -11.23 4.82
N ILE A 220 -24.43 -12.26 4.92
CA ILE A 220 -24.25 -13.26 3.86
C ILE A 220 -25.56 -13.97 3.56
N THR A 221 -26.29 -14.38 4.59
CA THR A 221 -27.55 -15.13 4.45
C THR A 221 -28.67 -14.26 3.89
N GLU A 222 -28.78 -13.02 4.35
CA GLU A 222 -29.93 -12.16 4.07
C GLU A 222 -29.76 -11.25 2.84
N LYS A 223 -28.54 -10.78 2.57
CA LYS A 223 -28.30 -9.64 1.65
C LYS A 223 -27.36 -9.95 0.49
N SER A 224 -26.49 -10.94 0.63
CA SER A 224 -25.41 -11.17 -0.35
C SER A 224 -25.91 -11.47 -1.76
N GLU A 225 -26.98 -12.25 -1.93
CA GLU A 225 -27.48 -12.61 -3.27
C GLU A 225 -27.90 -11.38 -4.08
N GLN A 226 -28.64 -10.46 -3.45
CA GLN A 226 -29.08 -9.23 -4.11
C GLN A 226 -27.91 -8.28 -4.37
N TYR A 227 -27.00 -8.18 -3.41
CA TYR A 227 -25.79 -7.37 -3.56
C TYR A 227 -24.91 -7.89 -4.70
N PHE A 228 -24.66 -9.20 -4.75
CA PHE A 228 -23.85 -9.82 -5.80
C PHE A 228 -24.47 -9.69 -7.19
N LYS A 229 -25.79 -9.48 -7.34
CA LYS A 229 -26.36 -9.14 -8.65
C LYS A 229 -25.96 -7.73 -9.10
N ARG A 230 -25.73 -6.80 -8.17
CA ARG A 230 -25.51 -5.36 -8.44
C ARG A 230 -24.06 -4.89 -8.34
N CYS A 231 -23.20 -5.58 -7.59
CA CYS A 231 -21.80 -5.18 -7.41
C CYS A 231 -21.02 -5.15 -8.74
N GLY A 232 -19.94 -4.36 -8.78
CA GLY A 232 -19.03 -4.30 -9.91
C GLY A 232 -18.18 -5.56 -10.08
N PHE A 233 -17.34 -5.53 -11.12
CA PHE A 233 -16.37 -6.59 -11.37
C PHE A 233 -15.10 -6.35 -10.55
N SER A 234 -14.54 -7.42 -9.98
CA SER A 234 -13.29 -7.46 -9.22
C SER A 234 -13.26 -6.46 -8.06
N GLU A 235 -14.38 -6.36 -7.35
CA GLU A 235 -14.49 -5.60 -6.10
C GLU A 235 -13.97 -6.43 -4.91
N GLU A 236 -13.37 -5.77 -3.93
CA GLU A 236 -12.88 -6.37 -2.68
C GLU A 236 -14.00 -7.07 -1.88
N THR A 237 -15.23 -6.59 -2.00
CA THR A 237 -16.44 -7.22 -1.45
C THR A 237 -17.25 -7.96 -2.52
N GLY A 238 -16.63 -8.38 -3.63
CA GLY A 238 -17.27 -9.19 -4.67
C GLY A 238 -17.54 -10.63 -4.21
N PRO A 239 -18.31 -11.42 -4.99
CA PRO A 239 -18.69 -12.79 -4.60
C PRO A 239 -17.48 -13.71 -4.36
N LYS A 240 -16.34 -13.45 -5.01
CA LYS A 240 -15.07 -14.16 -4.77
C LYS A 240 -14.60 -14.07 -3.32
N ALA A 241 -14.60 -12.88 -2.72
CA ALA A 241 -14.15 -12.67 -1.34
C ALA A 241 -14.98 -13.49 -0.33
N PHE A 242 -16.30 -13.55 -0.55
CA PHE A 242 -17.22 -14.30 0.30
C PHE A 242 -17.16 -15.82 0.08
N ASP A 243 -16.86 -16.28 -1.13
CA ASP A 243 -16.60 -17.70 -1.37
C ASP A 243 -15.29 -18.15 -0.71
N LEU A 244 -14.25 -17.31 -0.79
CA LEU A 244 -12.99 -17.51 -0.06
C LEU A 244 -13.24 -17.62 1.46
N TYR A 245 -14.02 -16.69 2.02
CA TYR A 245 -14.43 -16.77 3.44
C TYR A 245 -15.16 -18.08 3.76
N LYS A 246 -16.13 -18.50 2.93
CA LYS A 246 -16.86 -19.75 3.14
C LYS A 246 -15.95 -20.98 3.09
N ARG A 247 -14.97 -21.01 2.18
CA ARG A 247 -14.02 -22.12 2.00
C ARG A 247 -12.99 -22.20 3.10
N PHE A 248 -12.37 -21.07 3.44
CA PHE A 248 -11.21 -21.02 4.32
C PHE A 248 -11.54 -20.64 5.76
N LYS A 249 -12.80 -20.24 6.05
CA LYS A 249 -13.27 -19.79 7.36
C LYS A 249 -12.52 -18.58 7.91
N VAL A 250 -11.96 -17.78 7.01
CA VAL A 250 -11.27 -16.53 7.30
C VAL A 250 -11.46 -15.59 6.10
N PHE A 251 -11.75 -14.32 6.35
CA PHE A 251 -12.14 -13.40 5.26
C PHE A 251 -10.89 -12.76 4.63
N PRO A 252 -10.71 -12.79 3.30
CA PRO A 252 -9.56 -12.15 2.64
C PRO A 252 -9.72 -10.63 2.66
N ILE A 253 -8.65 -9.89 2.94
CA ILE A 253 -8.72 -8.42 3.05
C ILE A 253 -7.95 -7.72 1.92
N GLY A 254 -8.59 -6.67 1.40
CA GLY A 254 -8.02 -5.77 0.39
C GLY A 254 -7.51 -6.53 -0.82
N ASP A 255 -6.24 -6.29 -1.14
CA ASP A 255 -5.56 -6.79 -2.32
C ASP A 255 -5.46 -8.32 -2.41
N THR A 256 -5.63 -9.04 -1.28
CA THR A 256 -5.65 -10.51 -1.21
C THR A 256 -6.55 -11.16 -2.27
N CYS A 257 -7.70 -10.55 -2.55
CA CYS A 257 -8.64 -11.09 -3.53
C CYS A 257 -8.91 -10.14 -4.70
N THR A 258 -8.24 -8.99 -4.83
CA THR A 258 -8.47 -8.09 -5.96
C THR A 258 -7.30 -8.16 -6.95
N PRO A 259 -7.48 -7.66 -8.19
CA PRO A 259 -6.37 -7.57 -9.15
C PRO A 259 -5.22 -6.66 -8.67
N GLY A 260 -5.44 -5.82 -7.65
CA GLY A 260 -4.40 -5.00 -7.03
C GLY A 260 -3.31 -5.83 -6.33
N GLY A 261 -3.70 -6.96 -5.70
CA GLY A 261 -2.78 -7.93 -5.10
C GLY A 261 -2.66 -9.24 -5.86
N GLY A 262 -2.91 -9.19 -7.17
CA GLY A 262 -2.72 -10.36 -8.01
C GLY A 262 -3.85 -11.39 -7.98
N SER A 263 -5.01 -11.03 -7.42
CA SER A 263 -6.27 -11.79 -7.54
C SER A 263 -6.12 -13.26 -7.14
N TRP A 264 -5.80 -13.52 -5.88
CA TRP A 264 -5.56 -14.89 -5.40
C TRP A 264 -6.75 -15.84 -5.64
N GLY A 265 -6.42 -17.11 -5.87
CA GLY A 265 -7.34 -18.17 -6.28
C GLY A 265 -7.45 -18.30 -7.80
N TYR A 266 -6.47 -18.96 -8.42
CA TYR A 266 -6.42 -19.10 -9.88
C TYR A 266 -7.68 -19.76 -10.47
N TRP A 267 -8.38 -20.59 -9.69
CA TRP A 267 -9.61 -21.28 -10.09
C TRP A 267 -10.79 -20.33 -10.35
N TYR A 268 -10.73 -19.07 -9.91
CA TYR A 268 -11.70 -18.03 -10.28
C TYR A 268 -11.44 -17.44 -11.68
N HIS A 269 -10.31 -17.82 -12.29
CA HIS A 269 -9.77 -17.17 -13.49
C HIS A 269 -9.46 -18.17 -14.63
N THR A 270 -9.93 -19.41 -14.55
CA THR A 270 -9.63 -20.48 -15.54
C THR A 270 -10.07 -20.11 -16.96
N ASP A 271 -11.21 -19.44 -17.10
CA ASP A 271 -11.84 -19.08 -18.38
C ASP A 271 -12.79 -17.88 -18.19
N LYS A 272 -13.32 -17.33 -19.29
CA LYS A 272 -14.21 -16.14 -19.25
C LYS A 272 -15.57 -16.43 -18.61
N LYS A 273 -16.07 -17.67 -18.68
CA LYS A 273 -17.36 -18.05 -18.08
C LYS A 273 -17.23 -18.08 -16.56
N THR A 274 -16.14 -18.67 -16.07
CA THR A 274 -15.77 -18.72 -14.65
C THR A 274 -15.56 -17.31 -14.09
N GLU A 275 -14.78 -16.47 -14.79
CA GLU A 275 -14.60 -15.06 -14.43
C GLU A 275 -15.95 -14.32 -14.34
N LYS A 276 -16.82 -14.47 -15.36
CA LYS A 276 -18.14 -13.84 -15.35
C LYS A 276 -19.02 -14.31 -14.20
N TYR A 277 -18.99 -15.60 -13.86
CA TYR A 277 -19.74 -16.15 -12.73
C TYR A 277 -19.31 -15.51 -11.41
N TRP A 278 -18.00 -15.37 -11.20
CA TRP A 278 -17.42 -14.77 -10.00
C TRP A 278 -17.30 -13.25 -10.06
N LYS A 279 -17.87 -12.60 -11.10
CA LYS A 279 -17.73 -11.17 -11.34
C LYS A 279 -16.27 -10.70 -11.31
N GLU A 280 -15.39 -11.47 -11.91
CA GLU A 280 -13.98 -11.11 -12.06
C GLU A 280 -13.69 -10.64 -13.47
N ASP A 281 -12.99 -9.51 -13.60
CA ASP A 281 -12.41 -9.07 -14.87
C ASP A 281 -11.14 -8.25 -14.58
N PRO A 282 -10.00 -8.93 -14.36
CA PRO A 282 -8.73 -8.27 -14.06
C PRO A 282 -8.30 -7.30 -15.18
N SER A 283 -8.61 -7.62 -16.44
CA SER A 283 -8.28 -6.73 -17.57
C SER A 283 -9.08 -5.44 -17.55
N LEU A 284 -10.38 -5.50 -17.24
CA LEU A 284 -11.23 -4.33 -17.08
C LEU A 284 -10.83 -3.50 -15.86
N TRP A 285 -10.47 -4.17 -14.75
CA TRP A 285 -10.00 -3.50 -13.54
C TRP A 285 -8.76 -2.65 -13.84
N TYR A 286 -7.71 -3.22 -14.46
CA TYR A 286 -6.52 -2.46 -14.83
C TYR A 286 -6.80 -1.38 -15.89
N LYS A 287 -7.70 -1.64 -16.83
CA LYS A 287 -8.13 -0.62 -17.79
C LYS A 287 -8.73 0.60 -17.08
N ARG A 288 -9.61 0.38 -16.09
CA ARG A 288 -10.20 1.44 -15.28
C ARG A 288 -9.14 2.16 -14.46
N TYR A 289 -8.23 1.42 -13.83
CA TYR A 289 -7.09 1.97 -13.09
C TYR A 289 -6.26 2.94 -13.95
N PHE A 290 -5.84 2.55 -15.15
CA PHE A 290 -5.04 3.43 -16.01
C PHE A 290 -5.80 4.63 -16.56
N ILE A 291 -7.09 4.47 -16.86
CA ILE A 291 -7.94 5.60 -17.27
C ILE A 291 -8.03 6.61 -16.13
N TYR A 292 -8.33 6.14 -14.92
CA TYR A 292 -8.39 6.96 -13.72
C TYR A 292 -7.04 7.65 -13.48
N TYR A 293 -5.93 6.91 -13.51
CA TYR A 293 -4.59 7.45 -13.35
C TYR A 293 -4.29 8.58 -14.34
N LYS A 294 -4.56 8.38 -15.63
CA LYS A 294 -4.36 9.42 -16.67
C LYS A 294 -5.22 10.65 -16.43
N GLN A 295 -6.48 10.46 -16.03
CA GLN A 295 -7.39 11.56 -15.71
C GLN A 295 -6.89 12.35 -14.49
N GLN A 296 -6.45 11.68 -13.43
CA GLN A 296 -5.91 12.34 -12.24
C GLN A 296 -4.62 13.09 -12.56
N MET A 297 -3.70 12.50 -13.33
CA MET A 297 -2.48 13.19 -13.74
C MET A 297 -2.75 14.46 -14.54
N LYS A 298 -3.70 14.42 -15.48
CA LYS A 298 -4.13 15.61 -16.21
C LYS A 298 -4.72 16.65 -15.28
N ARG A 299 -5.64 16.24 -14.39
CA ARG A 299 -6.29 17.13 -13.42
C ARG A 299 -5.25 17.82 -12.54
N ILE A 300 -4.34 17.05 -11.93
CA ILE A 300 -3.27 17.51 -11.05
C ILE A 300 -2.34 18.52 -11.72
N LYS A 301 -1.93 18.24 -12.97
CA LYS A 301 -1.11 19.18 -13.76
C LYS A 301 -1.82 20.53 -13.91
N THR A 302 -3.10 20.54 -14.25
CA THR A 302 -3.88 21.78 -14.39
C THR A 302 -3.90 22.62 -13.11
N ILE A 303 -4.04 22.02 -11.93
CA ILE A 303 -4.03 22.77 -10.64
C ILE A 303 -2.64 23.26 -10.28
N ALA A 304 -1.61 22.48 -10.59
CA ALA A 304 -0.23 22.92 -10.37
C ALA A 304 0.03 24.22 -11.17
N GLU A 305 -0.44 24.26 -12.41
CA GLU A 305 -0.27 25.38 -13.34
C GLU A 305 -1.19 26.58 -13.07
N ASP A 306 -2.37 26.38 -12.48
CA ASP A 306 -3.33 27.45 -12.15
C ASP A 306 -3.12 27.99 -10.72
N PRO A 307 -2.63 29.24 -10.52
CA PRO A 307 -2.42 29.82 -9.20
C PRO A 307 -3.71 30.05 -8.40
N SER A 308 -4.87 30.15 -9.06
CA SER A 308 -6.16 30.45 -8.42
C SER A 308 -6.85 29.19 -7.87
N CYS A 309 -6.47 28.01 -8.37
CA CYS A 309 -7.08 26.75 -7.98
C CYS A 309 -6.55 26.28 -6.63
N LYS A 310 -7.46 25.97 -5.69
CA LYS A 310 -7.10 25.43 -4.37
C LYS A 310 -6.88 23.93 -4.41
N VAL A 311 -5.78 23.47 -3.79
CA VAL A 311 -5.47 22.04 -3.66
C VAL A 311 -6.55 21.32 -2.84
N LEU A 312 -7.08 21.97 -1.80
CA LEU A 312 -8.13 21.43 -0.94
C LEU A 312 -9.50 21.25 -1.61
N ASN A 313 -9.69 21.71 -2.85
CA ASN A 313 -10.91 21.42 -3.63
C ASN A 313 -10.91 19.98 -4.19
N ILE A 314 -9.78 19.28 -4.09
CA ILE A 314 -9.53 18.03 -4.80
C ILE A 314 -9.02 16.97 -3.84
N PHE A 315 -8.22 17.40 -2.88
CA PHE A 315 -7.76 16.57 -1.78
C PHE A 315 -8.63 16.85 -0.55
N SER A 316 -8.99 15.79 0.18
CA SER A 316 -9.71 15.91 1.45
C SER A 316 -8.91 16.77 2.44
N LYS A 317 -9.62 17.48 3.33
CA LYS A 317 -9.04 18.18 4.49
C LYS A 317 -8.76 17.24 5.67
N GLU A 318 -9.21 16.00 5.58
CA GLU A 318 -9.03 14.98 6.61
C GLU A 318 -7.74 14.19 6.35
N ARG A 319 -7.17 13.62 7.41
CA ARG A 319 -6.02 12.72 7.31
C ARG A 319 -6.37 11.50 6.46
N SER A 320 -5.40 10.98 5.72
CA SER A 320 -5.56 9.65 5.11
C SER A 320 -5.36 8.53 6.13
N ASP A 321 -5.65 7.32 5.67
CA ASP A 321 -5.38 6.07 6.38
C ASP A 321 -4.00 5.48 6.05
N GLU A 322 -3.12 6.24 5.39
CA GLU A 322 -1.78 5.78 5.01
C GLU A 322 -0.90 5.53 6.25
N PRO A 323 -0.21 4.39 6.34
CA PRO A 323 0.49 3.99 7.57
C PRO A 323 1.83 4.72 7.80
N MET A 324 2.35 5.49 6.83
CA MET A 324 3.65 6.16 6.94
C MET A 324 3.68 7.16 8.10
N ILE A 325 2.70 8.04 8.20
CA ILE A 325 2.72 9.13 9.19
C ILE A 325 2.57 8.61 10.62
N PRO A 326 1.63 7.70 10.94
CA PRO A 326 1.61 7.04 12.24
C PRO A 326 2.93 6.35 12.58
N LEU A 327 3.59 5.70 11.61
CA LEU A 327 4.88 5.05 11.85
C LEU A 327 5.99 6.06 12.18
N ILE A 328 6.07 7.15 11.43
CA ILE A 328 7.05 8.23 11.65
C ILE A 328 6.80 8.93 12.99
N GLU A 329 5.55 9.23 13.33
CA GLU A 329 5.20 9.78 14.65
C GLU A 329 5.64 8.83 15.78
N GLY A 330 5.54 7.51 15.58
CA GLY A 330 6.00 6.54 16.56
C GLY A 330 7.51 6.48 16.71
N LEU A 331 8.22 6.28 15.61
CA LEU A 331 9.66 6.11 15.60
C LEU A 331 10.41 7.43 15.89
N GLY A 332 9.97 8.55 15.30
CA GLY A 332 10.66 9.84 15.36
C GLY A 332 10.20 10.75 16.50
N CYS A 333 8.94 10.65 16.94
CA CYS A 333 8.35 11.55 17.93
C CYS A 333 7.92 10.84 19.23
N ASN A 334 8.28 9.56 19.37
CA ASN A 334 7.96 8.71 20.51
C ASN A 334 6.44 8.66 20.84
N GLN A 335 5.58 8.79 19.83
CA GLN A 335 4.15 8.60 20.01
C GLN A 335 3.82 7.11 19.95
N ARG A 336 3.21 6.55 20.98
CA ARG A 336 2.86 5.12 20.94
C ARG A 336 1.81 4.87 19.84
N ARG A 337 2.23 4.33 18.69
CA ARG A 337 1.37 4.15 17.49
C ARG A 337 1.26 2.67 17.11
N LYS A 338 0.04 2.17 16.95
CA LYS A 338 -0.21 0.85 16.36
C LYS A 338 -0.26 1.00 14.85
N VAL A 339 0.57 0.26 14.12
CA VAL A 339 0.68 0.33 12.66
C VAL A 339 0.81 -1.09 12.12
N ILE A 340 0.34 -1.34 10.90
CA ILE A 340 0.59 -2.60 10.19
C ILE A 340 1.78 -2.39 9.25
N VAL A 341 2.79 -3.25 9.36
CA VAL A 341 4.06 -3.12 8.62
C VAL A 341 4.49 -4.47 8.07
N ASN A 342 5.32 -4.43 7.04
CA ASN A 342 6.05 -5.57 6.51
C ASN A 342 7.46 -5.61 7.11
N ILE A 343 7.77 -6.65 7.88
CA ILE A 343 9.06 -6.86 8.55
C ILE A 343 9.43 -8.35 8.54
N PRO A 344 10.70 -8.73 8.73
CA PRO A 344 11.08 -10.14 8.84
C PRO A 344 10.32 -10.86 9.95
N ASN A 345 9.90 -12.09 9.70
CA ASN A 345 9.14 -12.96 10.62
C ASN A 345 9.94 -13.49 11.82
N LYS A 346 10.90 -12.72 12.36
CA LYS A 346 11.78 -13.13 13.47
C LYS A 346 11.04 -13.45 14.76
N ALA A 347 9.85 -12.87 14.94
CA ALA A 347 8.98 -13.13 16.09
C ALA A 347 8.08 -14.36 15.88
N HIS A 348 8.20 -15.06 14.74
CA HIS A 348 7.35 -16.19 14.34
C HIS A 348 5.86 -15.88 14.45
N THR A 349 5.48 -14.65 14.12
CA THR A 349 4.09 -14.19 14.22
C THR A 349 3.20 -14.83 13.17
N ILE A 350 3.76 -15.19 12.02
CA ILE A 350 3.10 -16.02 11.02
C ILE A 350 3.73 -17.41 11.05
N PRO A 351 3.04 -18.44 11.56
CA PRO A 351 3.59 -19.78 11.60
C PRO A 351 3.91 -20.32 10.19
N HIS A 352 4.90 -21.19 10.10
CA HIS A 352 5.38 -21.83 8.86
C HIS A 352 5.99 -20.90 7.78
N VAL A 353 5.92 -19.58 7.96
CA VAL A 353 6.68 -18.63 7.14
C VAL A 353 8.11 -18.49 7.70
N PRO A 354 9.17 -18.54 6.85
CA PRO A 354 10.56 -18.43 7.32
C PRO A 354 10.85 -17.13 8.09
N GLU A 355 11.73 -17.18 9.10
CA GLU A 355 12.09 -16.04 9.96
C GLU A 355 12.63 -14.82 9.19
N ASP A 356 13.30 -15.07 8.07
CA ASP A 356 13.94 -14.07 7.23
C ASP A 356 13.07 -13.62 6.05
N PHE A 357 11.79 -14.04 6.04
CA PHE A 357 10.79 -13.62 5.07
C PHE A 357 9.94 -12.47 5.64
N ALA A 358 9.60 -11.49 4.81
CA ALA A 358 8.79 -10.36 5.23
C ALA A 358 7.32 -10.79 5.42
N VAL A 359 6.77 -10.53 6.60
CA VAL A 359 5.36 -10.74 6.97
C VAL A 359 4.69 -9.41 7.25
N GLU A 360 3.39 -9.32 6.97
CA GLU A 360 2.56 -8.16 7.21
C GLU A 360 1.80 -8.33 8.53
N VAL A 361 2.23 -7.59 9.56
CA VAL A 361 1.77 -7.77 10.94
C VAL A 361 1.61 -6.44 11.68
N PRO A 362 0.72 -6.36 12.68
CA PRO A 362 0.61 -5.20 13.53
C PRO A 362 1.84 -5.08 14.45
N VAL A 363 2.32 -3.85 14.60
CA VAL A 363 3.41 -3.48 15.50
C VAL A 363 2.99 -2.27 16.33
N ILE A 364 3.67 -2.08 17.45
CA ILE A 364 3.73 -0.81 18.16
C ILE A 364 5.03 -0.13 17.81
N ALA A 365 4.93 1.05 17.20
CA ALA A 365 6.05 1.93 16.93
C ALA A 365 6.26 2.90 18.11
N THR A 366 7.52 3.01 18.56
CA THR A 366 8.00 3.99 19.55
C THR A 366 9.43 4.42 19.18
N SER A 367 10.03 5.37 19.90
CA SER A 367 11.44 5.74 19.65
C SER A 367 12.44 4.61 19.90
N LYS A 368 12.02 3.53 20.57
CA LYS A 368 12.83 2.31 20.79
C LYS A 368 12.81 1.36 19.59
N GLY A 369 11.99 1.63 18.58
CA GLY A 369 11.81 0.77 17.40
C GLY A 369 10.41 0.16 17.33
N LEU A 370 10.35 -1.04 16.75
CA LEU A 370 9.11 -1.76 16.47
C LEU A 370 8.95 -2.93 17.44
N GLU A 371 7.89 -2.91 18.23
CA GLU A 371 7.46 -4.04 19.06
C GLU A 371 6.38 -4.80 18.29
N VAL A 372 6.67 -6.05 17.92
CA VAL A 372 5.74 -6.89 17.17
C VAL A 372 4.61 -7.38 18.07
N LEU A 373 3.37 -7.22 17.62
CA LEU A 373 2.21 -7.75 18.33
C LEU A 373 1.89 -9.15 17.85
N SER A 374 1.61 -10.05 18.79
CA SER A 374 1.04 -11.35 18.48
C SER A 374 -0.33 -11.18 17.84
N THR A 375 -0.66 -12.05 16.89
CA THR A 375 -1.97 -12.10 16.24
C THR A 375 -2.53 -13.50 16.29
N THR A 376 -3.84 -13.61 16.10
CA THR A 376 -4.51 -14.89 15.91
C THR A 376 -4.01 -15.50 14.59
N PRO A 377 -3.43 -16.71 14.61
CA PRO A 377 -2.93 -17.33 13.38
C PRO A 377 -4.03 -17.52 12.34
N VAL A 378 -3.69 -17.35 11.07
CA VAL A 378 -4.58 -17.76 9.97
C VAL A 378 -4.83 -19.28 10.00
N PRO A 379 -5.94 -19.79 9.46
CA PRO A 379 -6.17 -21.23 9.39
C PRO A 379 -5.03 -21.98 8.68
N LEU A 380 -4.70 -23.19 9.15
CA LEU A 380 -3.56 -23.96 8.63
C LEU A 380 -3.61 -24.16 7.10
N ILE A 381 -4.80 -24.35 6.54
CA ILE A 381 -4.98 -24.48 5.09
C ILE A 381 -4.55 -23.22 4.31
N VAL A 382 -4.71 -22.03 4.89
CA VAL A 382 -4.27 -20.76 4.32
C VAL A 382 -2.77 -20.59 4.47
N GLN A 383 -2.20 -21.02 5.60
CA GLN A 383 -0.75 -20.99 5.84
C GLN A 383 0.03 -21.78 4.78
N TYR A 384 -0.52 -22.88 4.25
CA TYR A 384 0.13 -23.63 3.16
C TYR A 384 0.24 -22.88 1.83
N TYR A 385 -0.47 -21.76 1.68
CA TYR A 385 -0.37 -20.88 0.50
C TYR A 385 0.50 -19.64 0.75
N MET A 386 1.00 -19.46 1.98
CA MET A 386 2.01 -18.48 2.35
C MET A 386 3.40 -19.09 2.18
#